data_AF-A0AAN6VYK1-F1
#
_entry.id   AF-A0AAN6VYK1-F1
#
_cell.length_a   1.000
_cell.length_b   1.000
_cell.length_c   1.000
_cell.angle_alpha   90.00
_cell.angle_beta   90.00
_cell.angle_gamma   90.00
#
_symmetry.space_group_name_H-M   'P 1'
#
loop_
_entity.id
_entity.type
_entity.pdbx_description
1 polymer ?
#
loop_
_entity_poly.entity_id
_entity_poly.type
_entity_poly.pdbx_seq_one_letter_code
_entity_poly.pdbx_strand_id
1 'polypeptide(L)'
;MFVRDCDYPFRCGVGILRFNAAAKASFLDPANVKLSLSWHSPQRSRTTTKAVFVAAAALTISVTVLTFYLQSSLTSPATPTFHAKLSQPPVPATSTSKEIVVLGHRLNPTHPRLLPAMNSSQKWDNTIFQQAEEMLPLPHQPTNCSAMNKKTAYACRLTSHTKWKARIWEEIVHVAGNSTASLFGQMGDSWNSEHWFDVEEFLVAFGIAYDWLCDAWTPEEREGIMWKLERKEWFLGVKGNWNCVTVGGLAVIGYDPTGVAGRLLDKAVANVEGYCGRSIDGSGSWVETPDYWYFALLTSLRGSFQMLDSHPRFQDTGSSFMGDCGPAKITATANSLLFYGSEYGIPEYGVSRRGRPDAADPMSILWYDQSLKGEWHDQLPLDKAFSDPSGAWVSMRSFWADSDAIFVAMKGGKMTGHATHGNLDVDSYNAPGYFPSEHQNNVRWGYYRCGTSGQNTIIYNSSNQIVDAEPVVRFESSLATQGLGRRQVLLQDVITEAMETSQWRMHTKAQITYSNSGRTARKVPLP
;
A
#
# COMPACT_ATOMS: atom_id res chain seq x y z
N MET A 1 -2.84 -9.44 -34.66
CA MET A 1 -1.89 -10.26 -33.90
C MET A 1 -2.48 -10.39 -32.50
N PHE A 2 -2.73 -11.62 -32.06
CA PHE A 2 -3.80 -11.99 -31.14
C PHE A 2 -3.83 -11.21 -29.81
N VAL A 3 -4.93 -10.48 -29.61
CA VAL A 3 -5.40 -9.95 -28.33
C VAL A 3 -6.21 -11.07 -27.68
N ARG A 4 -5.82 -11.50 -26.48
CA ARG A 4 -6.68 -12.32 -25.62
C ARG A 4 -7.21 -11.39 -24.54
N ASP A 5 -8.50 -11.11 -24.64
CA ASP A 5 -9.27 -10.33 -23.69
C ASP A 5 -9.21 -10.98 -22.30
N CYS A 6 -8.70 -10.24 -21.31
CA CYS A 6 -9.01 -10.51 -19.91
C CYS A 6 -10.33 -9.78 -19.61
N ASP A 7 -11.41 -10.54 -19.56
CA ASP A 7 -12.75 -10.09 -19.17
C ASP A 7 -12.76 -9.65 -17.69
N TYR A 8 -12.35 -8.42 -17.41
CA TYR A 8 -12.87 -7.59 -16.32
C TYR A 8 -12.52 -6.12 -16.62
N PRO A 9 -13.46 -5.17 -16.53
CA PRO A 9 -13.21 -3.76 -16.78
C PRO A 9 -12.48 -3.16 -15.56
N PHE A 10 -11.19 -3.43 -15.43
CA PHE A 10 -10.35 -2.89 -14.36
C PHE A 10 -10.18 -1.38 -14.58
N ARG A 11 -10.90 -0.59 -13.78
CA ARG A 11 -10.78 0.88 -13.76
C ARG A 11 -9.43 1.26 -13.15
N CYS A 12 -8.41 1.39 -13.99
CA CYS A 12 -7.11 1.92 -13.60
C CYS A 12 -7.25 3.38 -13.09
N GLY A 13 -6.94 3.56 -11.80
CA GLY A 13 -6.77 4.86 -11.18
C GLY A 13 -5.34 5.34 -11.42
N VAL A 14 -5.16 6.28 -12.35
CA VAL A 14 -4.04 7.23 -12.30
C VAL A 14 -4.04 7.87 -10.92
N GLY A 15 -2.88 8.21 -10.34
CA GLY A 15 -2.77 9.07 -9.16
C GLY A 15 -3.52 10.38 -9.41
N ILE A 16 -4.78 10.44 -9.01
CA ILE A 16 -5.72 11.51 -9.30
C ILE A 16 -5.77 12.41 -8.08
N LEU A 17 -5.38 13.67 -8.25
CA LEU A 17 -5.93 14.75 -7.43
C LEU A 17 -7.44 14.82 -7.74
N ARG A 18 -8.28 14.29 -6.84
CA ARG A 18 -9.73 14.48 -6.93
C ARG A 18 -10.04 15.91 -6.52
N PHE A 19 -10.35 16.77 -7.48
CA PHE A 19 -10.94 18.08 -7.22
C PHE A 19 -12.47 17.99 -7.34
N ASN A 20 -13.18 18.03 -6.20
CA ASN A 20 -14.63 17.87 -6.16
C ASN A 20 -15.44 19.16 -6.40
N ALA A 21 -14.81 20.31 -6.66
CA ALA A 21 -15.43 21.36 -7.49
C ALA A 21 -14.42 22.40 -8.03
N ALA A 22 -14.93 23.52 -8.57
CA ALA A 22 -14.28 24.46 -9.47
C ALA A 22 -12.99 25.13 -8.93
N ALA A 23 -11.83 24.62 -9.34
CA ALA A 23 -10.53 25.28 -9.13
C ALA A 23 -10.26 26.36 -10.20
N LYS A 24 -9.78 27.55 -9.80
CA LYS A 24 -9.21 28.58 -10.68
C LYS A 24 -7.69 28.61 -10.56
N ALA A 25 -6.94 28.18 -11.57
CA ALA A 25 -5.50 28.48 -11.66
C ALA A 25 -5.26 29.91 -12.20
N SER A 26 -4.29 30.66 -11.69
CA SER A 26 -3.89 31.96 -12.26
C SER A 26 -2.38 32.11 -12.22
N PHE A 27 -1.78 32.61 -13.31
CA PHE A 27 -0.33 32.90 -13.39
C PHE A 27 -0.11 34.40 -13.26
N LEU A 28 0.76 34.80 -12.35
CA LEU A 28 1.21 36.18 -12.18
C LEU A 28 2.71 36.23 -12.48
N ASP A 29 3.07 36.98 -13.54
CA ASP A 29 4.43 37.42 -13.96
C ASP A 29 5.16 36.55 -15.02
N PRO A 30 5.65 37.14 -16.15
CA PRO A 30 6.52 36.45 -17.11
C PRO A 30 7.94 36.09 -16.62
N ALA A 31 8.40 36.58 -15.46
CA ALA A 31 9.73 36.21 -14.91
C ALA A 31 9.68 35.13 -13.80
N ASN A 32 8.50 34.76 -13.32
CA ASN A 32 8.32 33.79 -12.24
C ASN A 32 6.99 33.04 -12.47
N VAL A 33 7.03 31.72 -12.71
CA VAL A 33 5.82 30.92 -12.87
C VAL A 33 5.19 30.68 -11.50
N LYS A 34 4.35 31.62 -11.03
CA LYS A 34 3.56 31.48 -9.80
C LYS A 34 2.15 31.02 -10.15
N LEU A 35 1.73 29.84 -9.69
CA LEU A 35 0.41 29.29 -9.97
C LEU A 35 -0.44 29.24 -8.70
N SER A 36 -1.37 30.20 -8.53
CA SER A 36 -2.34 30.20 -7.43
C SER A 36 -3.63 29.51 -7.87
N LEU A 37 -4.05 28.47 -7.14
CA LEU A 37 -5.36 27.83 -7.29
C LEU A 37 -6.35 28.43 -6.29
N SER A 38 -7.31 29.25 -6.74
CA SER A 38 -8.33 29.86 -5.88
C SER A 38 -9.74 29.31 -6.10
N TRP A 39 -10.58 29.39 -5.06
CA TRP A 39 -11.97 28.94 -5.07
C TRP A 39 -12.89 30.07 -4.61
N HIS A 40 -14.06 30.20 -5.25
CA HIS A 40 -15.10 31.16 -4.85
C HIS A 40 -16.31 30.40 -4.34
N SER A 41 -16.72 30.71 -3.11
CA SER A 41 -18.08 30.50 -2.61
C SER A 41 -18.84 31.83 -2.78
N PRO A 42 -20.17 31.83 -3.01
CA PRO A 42 -20.94 33.06 -3.05
C PRO A 42 -20.88 33.74 -1.67
N GLN A 43 -20.22 34.91 -1.60
CA GLN A 43 -20.12 35.68 -0.37
C GLN A 43 -21.49 36.25 0.04
N ARG A 44 -21.87 36.05 1.31
CA ARG A 44 -22.57 37.08 2.07
C ARG A 44 -21.56 38.17 2.44
N SER A 45 -21.94 39.41 2.17
CA SER A 45 -21.11 40.60 2.31
C SER A 45 -20.63 40.84 3.75
N ARG A 46 -19.38 41.30 3.89
CA ARG A 46 -19.02 42.38 4.81
C ARG A 46 -17.69 43.02 4.39
N THR A 47 -17.65 44.31 4.66
CA THR A 47 -16.83 45.41 4.15
C THR A 47 -15.31 45.25 4.25
N THR A 48 -14.64 45.77 3.22
CA THR A 48 -13.20 45.95 3.03
C THR A 48 -12.62 47.12 3.84
N THR A 49 -11.36 46.98 4.27
CA THR A 49 -10.47 48.13 4.53
C THR A 49 -9.15 47.86 3.81
N LYS A 50 -8.79 48.73 2.87
CA LYS A 50 -7.52 48.70 2.13
C LYS A 50 -6.49 49.51 2.89
N ALA A 51 -5.27 48.99 3.04
CA ALA A 51 -4.08 49.79 3.28
C ALA A 51 -3.08 49.52 2.16
N VAL A 52 -2.63 50.59 1.51
CA VAL A 52 -1.61 50.62 0.46
C VAL A 52 -0.31 51.05 1.12
N PHE A 53 0.78 50.34 0.87
CA PHE A 53 2.13 50.84 1.12
C PHE A 53 3.03 50.59 -0.10
N VAL A 54 3.74 51.65 -0.47
CA VAL A 54 4.71 51.75 -1.56
C VAL A 54 6.11 51.83 -0.93
N ALA A 55 7.07 51.07 -1.47
CA ALA A 55 8.52 51.35 -1.37
C ALA A 55 9.23 50.51 -2.45
N ALA A 56 9.69 51.11 -3.55
CA ALA A 56 10.99 51.76 -3.76
C ALA A 56 12.15 50.76 -3.96
N ALA A 57 12.71 50.78 -5.17
CA ALA A 57 13.82 49.94 -5.62
C ALA A 57 15.17 50.51 -5.17
N ALA A 58 16.11 49.63 -4.82
CA ALA A 58 17.55 49.91 -4.81
C ALA A 58 18.32 48.65 -5.17
N LEU A 59 19.34 48.83 -6.02
CA LEU A 59 20.18 47.82 -6.63
C LEU A 59 21.40 47.56 -5.72
N THR A 60 21.60 46.34 -5.20
CA THR A 60 22.93 45.82 -4.82
C THR A 60 22.90 44.31 -4.58
N ILE A 61 23.93 43.61 -5.07
CA ILE A 61 24.14 42.16 -4.91
C ILE A 61 24.49 41.86 -3.45
N SER A 62 23.67 41.05 -2.77
CA SER A 62 24.02 40.28 -1.57
C SER A 62 22.95 39.22 -1.28
N VAL A 63 23.40 37.97 -1.12
CA VAL A 63 22.58 36.84 -0.66
C VAL A 63 21.88 37.24 0.64
N THR A 64 20.56 37.38 0.60
CA THR A 64 19.73 37.65 1.78
C THR A 64 18.72 36.51 1.90
N VAL A 65 18.99 35.61 2.84
CA VAL A 65 17.99 34.66 3.37
C VAL A 65 16.92 35.51 4.05
N LEU A 66 15.72 35.55 3.48
CA LEU A 66 14.58 36.23 4.11
C LEU A 66 13.90 35.24 5.06
N THR A 67 14.34 35.24 6.32
CA THR A 67 13.67 34.53 7.41
C THR A 67 12.45 35.33 7.86
N PHE A 68 11.25 34.72 7.82
CA PHE A 68 10.08 35.26 8.52
C PHE A 68 9.79 34.39 9.75
N TYR A 69 9.91 35.01 10.93
CA TYR A 69 9.34 34.50 12.17
C TYR A 69 7.83 34.71 12.16
N LEU A 70 7.08 33.63 12.40
CA LEU A 70 5.70 33.72 12.89
C LEU A 70 5.63 33.01 14.23
N GLN A 71 5.66 33.82 15.28
CA GLN A 71 5.42 33.44 16.66
C GLN A 71 3.93 33.12 16.79
N SER A 72 3.56 31.84 16.89
CA SER A 72 2.21 31.44 17.30
C SER A 72 2.24 31.08 18.79
N SER A 73 1.76 32.00 19.61
CA SER A 73 1.29 31.72 20.95
C SER A 73 -0.06 30.98 20.84
N LEU A 74 -0.03 29.64 20.89
CA LEU A 74 -1.24 28.86 21.12
C LEU A 74 -1.03 27.96 22.33
N THR A 75 -1.85 28.22 23.34
CA THR A 75 -2.04 27.43 24.54
C THR A 75 -2.30 25.97 24.20
N SER A 76 -1.65 25.06 24.93
CA SER A 76 -1.82 23.62 24.85
C SER A 76 -3.31 23.23 24.75
N PRO A 77 -3.74 22.51 23.71
CA PRO A 77 -5.00 21.78 23.77
C PRO A 77 -4.92 20.75 24.90
N ALA A 78 -6.06 20.51 25.54
CA ALA A 78 -6.22 19.62 26.67
C ALA A 78 -5.59 18.23 26.46
N THR A 79 -5.11 17.64 27.55
CA THR A 79 -4.58 16.27 27.63
C THR A 79 -5.56 15.29 26.96
N PRO A 80 -5.07 14.44 26.05
CA PRO A 80 -5.92 13.58 25.23
C PRO A 80 -6.64 12.49 26.04
N THR A 81 -7.82 12.07 25.56
CA THR A 81 -8.60 10.93 26.07
C THR A 81 -8.07 9.57 25.61
N PHE A 82 -7.06 9.54 24.73
CA PHE A 82 -6.24 8.37 24.44
C PHE A 82 -4.81 8.73 24.73
N HIS A 83 -4.14 8.05 25.64
CA HIS A 83 -2.68 7.77 25.64
C HIS A 83 -2.27 7.06 26.94
N ALA A 84 -2.95 5.98 27.30
CA ALA A 84 -2.16 4.88 27.83
C ALA A 84 -1.68 4.11 26.60
N LYS A 85 -0.38 4.16 26.30
CA LYS A 85 0.22 3.18 25.37
C LYS A 85 -0.23 1.82 25.89
N LEU A 86 -0.91 1.04 25.05
CA LEU A 86 -1.37 -0.28 25.49
C LEU A 86 -0.14 -1.04 25.98
N SER A 87 -0.26 -1.70 27.13
CA SER A 87 0.75 -2.66 27.54
C SER A 87 0.92 -3.64 26.40
N GLN A 88 2.13 -3.68 25.82
CA GLN A 88 2.41 -4.63 24.75
C GLN A 88 2.10 -6.03 25.26
N PRO A 89 1.49 -6.90 24.43
CA PRO A 89 1.30 -8.29 24.82
C PRO A 89 2.65 -8.88 25.22
N PRO A 90 2.72 -9.65 26.33
CA PRO A 90 3.96 -10.27 26.76
C PRO A 90 4.58 -11.03 25.59
N VAL A 91 5.91 -10.94 25.45
CA VAL A 91 6.65 -11.70 24.44
C VAL A 91 6.28 -13.18 24.63
N PRO A 92 5.74 -13.86 23.61
CA PRO A 92 5.49 -15.29 23.70
C PRO A 92 6.79 -15.98 24.13
N ALA A 93 6.72 -16.89 25.10
CA ALA A 93 7.87 -17.72 25.44
C ALA A 93 8.41 -18.37 24.15
N THR A 94 9.73 -18.41 23.97
CA THR A 94 10.38 -19.09 22.84
C THR A 94 9.83 -20.50 22.72
N SER A 95 8.92 -20.73 21.75
CA SER A 95 8.51 -22.08 21.40
C SER A 95 9.68 -22.74 20.70
N THR A 96 10.08 -23.92 21.18
CA THR A 96 11.04 -24.77 20.46
C THR A 96 10.38 -25.50 19.28
N SER A 97 9.07 -25.35 19.07
CA SER A 97 8.40 -25.93 17.90
C SER A 97 8.68 -25.06 16.67
N LYS A 98 9.23 -25.66 15.61
CA LYS A 98 9.29 -25.09 14.26
C LYS A 98 7.90 -25.04 13.58
N GLU A 99 6.82 -25.14 14.35
CA GLU A 99 5.48 -25.01 13.79
C GLU A 99 5.26 -23.55 13.43
N ILE A 100 5.12 -23.29 12.12
CA ILE A 100 4.56 -22.03 11.66
C ILE A 100 3.08 -22.11 11.99
N VAL A 101 2.67 -21.44 13.06
CA VAL A 101 1.26 -21.14 13.26
C VAL A 101 0.92 -20.08 12.23
N VAL A 102 0.38 -20.50 11.08
CA VAL A 102 -0.24 -19.57 10.13
C VAL A 102 -1.53 -19.09 10.76
N LEU A 103 -1.39 -18.12 11.66
CA LEU A 103 -2.44 -17.20 12.03
C LEU A 103 -3.57 -17.86 12.83
N GLY A 104 -3.35 -17.95 14.15
CA GLY A 104 -4.35 -18.32 15.14
C GLY A 104 -4.71 -19.80 15.10
N HIS A 105 -4.00 -20.64 15.87
CA HIS A 105 -4.38 -22.01 16.25
C HIS A 105 -5.41 -22.70 15.33
N ARG A 106 -5.05 -23.03 14.08
CA ARG A 106 -5.90 -23.79 13.13
C ARG A 106 -7.30 -23.20 12.87
N LEU A 107 -7.48 -21.88 13.02
CA LEU A 107 -8.79 -21.24 13.20
C LEU A 107 -9.71 -22.08 14.06
N ASN A 108 -9.30 -22.34 15.31
CA ASN A 108 -10.16 -23.02 16.25
C ASN A 108 -11.50 -22.26 16.34
N PRO A 109 -12.65 -22.86 15.96
CA PRO A 109 -13.94 -22.16 15.94
C PRO A 109 -14.38 -21.65 17.32
N THR A 110 -13.76 -22.18 18.38
CA THR A 110 -13.95 -21.71 19.76
C THR A 110 -13.06 -20.53 20.14
N HIS A 111 -12.22 -20.04 19.22
CA HIS A 111 -11.36 -18.87 19.45
C HIS A 111 -12.22 -17.64 19.76
N PRO A 112 -11.96 -16.90 20.85
CA PRO A 112 -12.82 -15.78 21.27
C PRO A 112 -13.07 -14.71 20.20
N ARG A 113 -12.11 -14.48 19.30
CA ARG A 113 -12.24 -13.54 18.17
C ARG A 113 -13.11 -14.03 17.01
N LEU A 114 -13.44 -15.33 16.96
CA LEU A 114 -14.32 -15.95 15.97
C LEU A 114 -15.75 -16.18 16.50
N LEU A 115 -15.97 -15.95 17.80
CA LEU A 115 -17.31 -16.06 18.39
C LEU A 115 -18.14 -14.81 18.02
N PRO A 116 -19.43 -14.97 17.71
CA PRO A 116 -20.31 -13.92 17.15
C PRO A 116 -20.72 -12.87 18.21
N ALA A 117 -19.75 -12.26 18.87
CA ALA A 117 -19.96 -11.39 20.01
C ALA A 117 -19.92 -9.89 19.68
N MET A 118 -19.98 -9.44 18.40
CA MET A 118 -20.06 -8.01 18.06
C MET A 118 -20.76 -7.66 16.74
N ASN A 119 -21.45 -6.50 16.71
CA ASN A 119 -22.15 -5.98 15.53
C ASN A 119 -21.23 -5.68 14.32
N SER A 120 -19.98 -5.25 14.55
CA SER A 120 -19.01 -4.93 13.49
C SER A 120 -18.38 -6.19 12.88
N SER A 121 -18.01 -7.18 13.70
CA SER A 121 -17.52 -8.47 13.21
C SER A 121 -18.63 -9.22 12.48
N GLN A 122 -19.88 -9.15 12.93
CA GLN A 122 -21.01 -9.75 12.22
C GLN A 122 -21.22 -9.15 10.81
N LYS A 123 -20.96 -7.84 10.63
CA LYS A 123 -20.98 -7.23 9.29
C LYS A 123 -19.86 -7.77 8.41
N TRP A 124 -18.65 -7.90 8.95
CA TRP A 124 -17.52 -8.49 8.23
C TRP A 124 -17.75 -9.97 7.92
N ASP A 125 -18.29 -10.75 8.85
CA ASP A 125 -18.68 -12.14 8.64
C ASP A 125 -19.63 -12.25 7.46
N ASN A 126 -20.73 -11.47 7.46
CA ASN A 126 -21.69 -11.47 6.35
C ASN A 126 -21.03 -11.14 5.01
N THR A 127 -20.12 -10.15 4.98
CA THR A 127 -19.39 -9.80 3.77
C THR A 127 -18.43 -10.93 3.33
N ILE A 128 -17.72 -11.55 4.26
CA ILE A 128 -16.79 -12.66 3.98
C ILE A 128 -17.58 -13.87 3.46
N PHE A 129 -18.69 -14.24 4.09
CA PHE A 129 -19.58 -15.32 3.65
C PHE A 129 -20.17 -15.03 2.27
N GLN A 130 -20.67 -13.82 2.04
CA GLN A 130 -21.17 -13.42 0.74
C GLN A 130 -20.09 -13.57 -0.35
N GLN A 131 -18.89 -13.06 -0.10
CA GLN A 131 -17.77 -13.17 -1.04
C GLN A 131 -17.37 -14.63 -1.28
N ALA A 132 -17.40 -15.48 -0.24
CA ALA A 132 -17.14 -16.91 -0.39
C ALA A 132 -18.22 -17.61 -1.24
N GLU A 133 -19.50 -17.28 -1.06
CA GLU A 133 -20.59 -17.81 -1.90
C GLU A 133 -20.45 -17.37 -3.36
N GLU A 134 -20.17 -16.07 -3.60
CA GLU A 134 -19.95 -15.51 -4.95
C GLU A 134 -18.77 -16.15 -5.67
N MET A 135 -17.83 -16.68 -4.90
CA MET A 135 -16.63 -17.34 -5.37
C MET A 135 -16.86 -18.81 -5.77
N LEU A 136 -17.81 -19.53 -5.16
CA LEU A 136 -18.09 -20.94 -5.43
C LEU A 136 -18.38 -21.29 -6.91
N PRO A 137 -19.12 -20.48 -7.70
CA PRO A 137 -19.41 -20.80 -9.09
C PRO A 137 -18.34 -20.31 -10.06
N LEU A 138 -17.35 -19.53 -9.60
CA LEU A 138 -16.33 -18.97 -10.50
C LEU A 138 -15.44 -20.09 -11.06
N PRO A 139 -14.99 -20.00 -12.33
CA PRO A 139 -13.90 -20.84 -12.84
C PRO A 139 -12.68 -20.78 -11.92
N HIS A 140 -11.78 -21.76 -12.00
CA HIS A 140 -10.52 -21.73 -11.24
C HIS A 140 -9.84 -20.35 -11.35
N GLN A 141 -9.38 -19.83 -10.21
CA GLN A 141 -8.83 -18.46 -10.08
C GLN A 141 -7.39 -18.54 -9.57
N PRO A 142 -6.43 -18.91 -10.41
CA PRO A 142 -5.07 -19.23 -9.94
C PRO A 142 -4.35 -18.01 -9.37
N THR A 143 -4.51 -16.85 -10.00
CA THR A 143 -3.90 -15.57 -9.56
C THR A 143 -4.57 -14.94 -8.34
N ASN A 144 -5.58 -15.59 -7.75
CA ASN A 144 -6.28 -15.14 -6.55
C ASN A 144 -6.59 -16.31 -5.61
N CYS A 145 -5.81 -17.39 -5.73
CA CYS A 145 -6.03 -18.65 -5.03
C CYS A 145 -5.91 -18.47 -3.51
N SER A 146 -4.97 -17.63 -3.04
CA SER A 146 -4.81 -17.37 -1.61
C SER A 146 -6.04 -16.69 -1.00
N ALA A 147 -6.59 -15.66 -1.67
CA ALA A 147 -7.76 -14.93 -1.18
C ALA A 147 -9.02 -15.80 -1.20
N MET A 148 -9.18 -16.62 -2.24
CA MET A 148 -10.23 -17.64 -2.36
C MET A 148 -10.17 -18.64 -1.20
N ASN A 149 -9.02 -19.29 -1.02
CA ASN A 149 -8.82 -20.29 0.02
C ASN A 149 -9.01 -19.70 1.41
N LYS A 150 -8.52 -18.48 1.65
CA LYS A 150 -8.69 -17.78 2.93
C LYS A 150 -10.17 -17.59 3.30
N LYS A 151 -10.99 -17.05 2.40
CA LYS A 151 -12.41 -16.81 2.65
C LYS A 151 -13.22 -18.10 2.75
N THR A 152 -12.92 -19.06 1.88
CA THR A 152 -13.59 -20.34 1.83
C THR A 152 -13.22 -21.21 3.04
N ALA A 153 -11.96 -21.20 3.49
CA ALA A 153 -11.52 -21.93 4.67
C ALA A 153 -12.14 -21.34 5.94
N TYR A 154 -12.21 -20.00 6.03
CA TYR A 154 -12.95 -19.31 7.08
C TYR A 154 -14.41 -19.78 7.14
N ALA A 155 -15.11 -19.75 6.01
CA ALA A 155 -16.49 -20.19 5.92
C ALA A 155 -16.67 -21.68 6.28
N CYS A 156 -15.73 -22.54 5.84
CA CYS A 156 -15.70 -23.95 6.18
C CYS A 156 -15.60 -24.16 7.69
N ARG A 157 -14.74 -23.41 8.38
CA ARG A 157 -14.52 -23.55 9.83
C ARG A 157 -15.72 -23.11 10.65
N LEU A 158 -16.37 -22.02 10.25
CA LEU A 158 -17.51 -21.50 10.99
C LEU A 158 -18.81 -22.26 10.74
N THR A 159 -18.97 -22.88 9.56
CA THR A 159 -20.24 -23.55 9.19
C THR A 159 -20.15 -25.06 9.20
N SER A 160 -18.94 -25.64 9.13
CA SER A 160 -18.70 -27.06 8.92
C SER A 160 -19.36 -27.65 7.65
N HIS A 161 -19.79 -26.81 6.70
CA HIS A 161 -20.44 -27.28 5.47
C HIS A 161 -19.38 -27.76 4.47
N THR A 162 -19.55 -28.98 3.97
CA THR A 162 -18.59 -29.65 3.07
C THR A 162 -18.34 -28.96 1.73
N LYS A 163 -19.27 -28.11 1.23
CA LYS A 163 -19.14 -27.40 -0.04
C LYS A 163 -17.89 -26.50 -0.08
N TRP A 164 -17.54 -25.92 1.06
CA TRP A 164 -16.39 -25.03 1.18
C TRP A 164 -15.09 -25.81 1.04
N LYS A 165 -14.97 -26.92 1.77
CA LYS A 165 -13.84 -27.85 1.66
C LYS A 165 -13.71 -28.39 0.23
N ALA A 166 -14.82 -28.79 -0.39
CA ALA A 166 -14.83 -29.31 -1.76
C ALA A 166 -14.27 -28.28 -2.76
N ARG A 167 -14.67 -27.01 -2.66
CA ARG A 167 -14.14 -25.96 -3.54
C ARG A 167 -12.63 -25.77 -3.38
N ILE A 168 -12.11 -25.76 -2.15
CA ILE A 168 -10.66 -25.64 -1.91
C ILE A 168 -9.92 -26.84 -2.51
N TRP A 169 -10.48 -28.04 -2.39
CA TRP A 169 -9.90 -29.25 -2.96
C TRP A 169 -9.81 -29.17 -4.49
N GLU A 170 -10.85 -28.66 -5.16
CA GLU A 170 -10.86 -28.45 -6.60
C GLU A 170 -9.73 -27.52 -7.07
N GLU A 171 -9.50 -26.40 -6.38
CA GLU A 171 -8.39 -25.48 -6.70
C GLU A 171 -7.02 -26.14 -6.49
N ILE A 172 -6.83 -26.87 -5.38
CA ILE A 172 -5.58 -27.58 -5.08
C ILE A 172 -5.26 -28.63 -6.15
N VAL A 173 -6.26 -29.41 -6.56
CA VAL A 173 -6.10 -30.45 -7.59
C VAL A 173 -5.79 -29.83 -8.96
N HIS A 174 -6.43 -28.71 -9.29
CA HIS A 174 -6.20 -27.99 -10.55
C HIS A 174 -4.77 -27.43 -10.62
N VAL A 175 -4.33 -26.71 -9.58
CA VAL A 175 -3.00 -26.10 -9.50
C VAL A 175 -1.89 -27.15 -9.46
N ALA A 176 -2.09 -28.25 -8.73
CA ALA A 176 -1.10 -29.30 -8.66
C ALA A 176 -0.95 -30.11 -9.97
N GLY A 177 -1.85 -29.93 -10.94
CA GLY A 177 -1.79 -30.59 -12.24
C GLY A 177 -2.25 -32.03 -12.24
N ASN A 178 -3.04 -32.42 -11.24
CA ASN A 178 -3.63 -33.76 -11.15
C ASN A 178 -4.80 -33.96 -12.14
N SER A 179 -5.31 -32.89 -12.75
CA SER A 179 -6.30 -32.92 -13.82
C SER A 179 -5.61 -32.80 -15.19
N THR A 180 -5.74 -33.80 -16.05
CA THR A 180 -5.26 -33.72 -17.45
C THR A 180 -6.18 -32.89 -18.35
N ALA A 181 -7.39 -32.56 -17.89
CA ALA A 181 -8.39 -31.81 -18.64
C ALA A 181 -8.25 -30.28 -18.47
N SER A 182 -7.56 -29.83 -17.43
CA SER A 182 -7.48 -28.42 -17.02
C SER A 182 -6.25 -28.25 -16.13
N LEU A 183 -5.13 -27.81 -16.72
CA LEU A 183 -3.90 -27.44 -15.99
C LEU A 183 -3.83 -25.91 -15.87
N PHE A 184 -3.32 -25.41 -14.74
CA PHE A 184 -3.00 -24.00 -14.62
C PHE A 184 -1.78 -23.63 -15.48
N GLY A 185 -0.63 -24.24 -15.17
CA GLY A 185 0.59 -24.10 -15.94
C GLY A 185 0.61 -25.03 -17.16
N GLN A 186 1.76 -25.63 -17.41
CA GLN A 186 1.98 -26.54 -18.54
C GLN A 186 2.28 -27.97 -18.06
N MET A 187 2.22 -28.93 -18.97
CA MET A 187 2.57 -30.31 -18.65
C MET A 187 4.04 -30.38 -18.16
N GLY A 188 4.25 -30.94 -16.96
CA GLY A 188 5.57 -30.98 -16.30
C GLY A 188 5.89 -29.74 -15.46
N ASP A 189 5.05 -28.71 -15.49
CA ASP A 189 5.17 -27.50 -14.68
C ASP A 189 3.78 -26.89 -14.41
N SER A 190 3.00 -27.57 -13.57
CA SER A 190 1.60 -27.22 -13.30
C SER A 190 1.43 -25.93 -12.51
N TRP A 191 2.46 -25.51 -11.76
CA TRP A 191 2.47 -24.29 -10.96
C TRP A 191 2.90 -23.04 -11.74
N ASN A 192 3.29 -23.18 -13.00
CA ASN A 192 4.01 -22.12 -13.73
C ASN A 192 5.22 -21.63 -12.92
N SER A 193 6.05 -22.58 -12.49
CA SER A 193 7.02 -22.42 -11.40
C SER A 193 8.21 -21.50 -11.72
N GLU A 194 8.30 -20.97 -12.94
CA GLU A 194 9.21 -19.90 -13.34
C GLU A 194 8.62 -18.50 -13.07
N HIS A 195 7.31 -18.41 -12.84
CA HIS A 195 6.62 -17.18 -12.47
C HIS A 195 6.48 -17.09 -10.95
N TRP A 196 7.26 -16.21 -10.33
CA TRP A 196 7.35 -16.10 -8.86
C TRP A 196 6.00 -15.89 -8.17
N PHE A 197 5.16 -15.00 -8.71
CA PHE A 197 3.87 -14.64 -8.11
C PHE A 197 2.91 -15.83 -8.06
N ASP A 198 2.99 -16.73 -9.06
CA ASP A 198 2.14 -17.92 -9.09
C ASP A 198 2.57 -18.90 -8.00
N VAL A 199 3.88 -19.16 -7.90
CA VAL A 199 4.44 -20.01 -6.84
C VAL A 199 4.07 -19.49 -5.45
N GLU A 200 4.14 -18.18 -5.27
CA GLU A 200 3.82 -17.50 -4.02
C GLU A 200 2.34 -17.63 -3.63
N GLU A 201 1.42 -17.22 -4.51
CA GLU A 201 -0.02 -17.30 -4.27
C GLU A 201 -0.46 -18.73 -3.92
N PHE A 202 0.12 -19.72 -4.61
CA PHE A 202 -0.17 -21.13 -4.34
C PHE A 202 0.45 -21.64 -3.05
N LEU A 203 1.68 -21.24 -2.73
CA LEU A 203 2.28 -21.59 -1.45
C LEU A 203 1.40 -21.09 -0.30
N VAL A 204 0.98 -19.82 -0.31
CA VAL A 204 0.07 -19.26 0.70
C VAL A 204 -1.27 -19.99 0.71
N ALA A 205 -1.88 -20.24 -0.47
CA ALA A 205 -3.16 -20.93 -0.59
C ALA A 205 -3.12 -22.35 -0.01
N PHE A 206 -2.04 -23.10 -0.25
CA PHE A 206 -1.83 -24.44 0.28
C PHE A 206 -1.54 -24.40 1.78
N GLY A 207 -0.75 -23.44 2.25
CA GLY A 207 -0.49 -23.23 3.67
C GLY A 207 -1.77 -22.97 4.47
N ILE A 208 -2.64 -22.08 3.97
CA ILE A 208 -3.97 -21.81 4.55
C ILE A 208 -4.85 -23.07 4.52
N ALA A 209 -4.95 -23.74 3.37
CA ALA A 209 -5.75 -24.94 3.26
C ALA A 209 -5.28 -26.03 4.24
N TYR A 210 -3.97 -26.19 4.38
CA TYR A 210 -3.38 -27.19 5.28
C TYR A 210 -3.60 -26.84 6.75
N ASP A 211 -3.21 -25.63 7.17
CA ASP A 211 -3.25 -25.21 8.58
C ASP A 211 -4.68 -25.00 9.09
N TRP A 212 -5.50 -24.24 8.34
CA TRP A 212 -6.83 -23.84 8.80
C TRP A 212 -7.83 -24.99 8.75
N LEU A 213 -7.67 -25.92 7.80
CA LEU A 213 -8.57 -27.07 7.61
C LEU A 213 -7.92 -28.41 8.00
N CYS A 214 -6.79 -28.41 8.72
CA CYS A 214 -6.02 -29.61 9.08
C CYS A 214 -6.91 -30.75 9.64
N ASP A 215 -7.87 -30.42 10.50
CA ASP A 215 -8.74 -31.41 11.14
C ASP A 215 -9.99 -31.75 10.30
N ALA A 216 -10.26 -31.00 9.24
CA ALA A 216 -11.40 -31.24 8.33
C ALA A 216 -11.03 -32.15 7.14
N TRP A 217 -9.73 -32.24 6.81
CA TRP A 217 -9.21 -33.15 5.78
C TRP A 217 -9.12 -34.60 6.27
N THR A 218 -9.34 -35.57 5.38
CA THR A 218 -8.96 -36.97 5.65
C THR A 218 -7.43 -37.10 5.67
N PRO A 219 -6.87 -38.17 6.26
CA PRO A 219 -5.44 -38.43 6.19
C PRO A 219 -4.88 -38.41 4.76
N GLU A 220 -5.59 -38.99 3.80
CA GLU A 220 -5.19 -39.07 2.38
C GLU A 220 -5.23 -37.70 1.70
N GLU A 221 -6.24 -36.88 2.00
CA GLU A 221 -6.32 -35.52 1.48
C GLU A 221 -5.17 -34.66 2.02
N ARG A 222 -4.86 -34.75 3.32
CA ARG A 222 -3.73 -34.02 3.93
C ARG A 222 -2.40 -34.43 3.32
N GLU A 223 -2.16 -35.73 3.21
CA GLU A 223 -0.97 -36.24 2.55
C GLU A 223 -0.90 -35.74 1.10
N GLY A 224 -2.04 -35.76 0.41
CA GLY A 224 -2.19 -35.23 -0.93
C GLY A 224 -1.82 -33.76 -1.06
N ILE A 225 -2.20 -32.88 -0.13
CA ILE A 225 -1.83 -31.45 -0.13
C ILE A 225 -0.33 -31.30 0.08
N MET A 226 0.24 -32.02 1.06
CA MET A 226 1.67 -31.93 1.40
C MET A 226 2.57 -32.33 0.22
N TRP A 227 2.27 -33.45 -0.45
CA TRP A 227 3.07 -33.92 -1.58
C TRP A 227 2.94 -33.06 -2.85
N LYS A 228 1.92 -32.20 -2.93
CA LYS A 228 1.66 -31.32 -4.07
C LYS A 228 2.32 -29.94 -3.97
N LEU A 229 2.99 -29.62 -2.86
CA LEU A 229 3.73 -28.37 -2.70
C LEU A 229 4.90 -28.28 -3.68
N GLU A 230 5.11 -27.09 -4.25
CA GLU A 230 6.31 -26.75 -5.01
C GLU A 230 7.57 -26.79 -4.12
N ARG A 231 8.67 -27.33 -4.65
CA ARG A 231 9.93 -27.59 -3.92
C ARG A 231 11.15 -26.92 -4.55
N LYS A 232 11.00 -26.23 -5.70
CA LYS A 232 12.04 -25.38 -6.27
C LYS A 232 12.47 -24.31 -5.26
N GLU A 233 13.75 -23.95 -5.27
CA GLU A 233 14.32 -23.01 -4.27
C GLU A 233 14.71 -21.66 -4.87
N TRP A 234 14.65 -21.50 -6.20
CA TRP A 234 15.20 -20.32 -6.87
C TRP A 234 14.55 -19.01 -6.38
N PHE A 235 13.26 -19.06 -6.00
CA PHE A 235 12.53 -17.91 -5.46
C PHE A 235 13.06 -17.44 -4.10
N LEU A 236 13.76 -18.31 -3.35
CA LEU A 236 14.39 -17.98 -2.06
C LEU A 236 15.68 -17.17 -2.21
N GLY A 237 16.10 -16.85 -3.44
CA GLY A 237 17.23 -15.97 -3.75
C GLY A 237 16.83 -14.54 -4.17
N VAL A 238 15.53 -14.27 -4.28
CA VAL A 238 14.99 -13.01 -4.79
C VAL A 238 15.08 -11.88 -3.76
N LYS A 239 15.16 -10.63 -4.21
CA LYS A 239 15.23 -9.39 -3.41
C LYS A 239 13.94 -8.56 -3.56
N GLY A 240 13.70 -7.63 -2.64
CA GLY A 240 12.47 -6.79 -2.64
C GLY A 240 11.28 -7.49 -1.99
N ASN A 241 10.06 -7.00 -2.18
CA ASN A 241 8.86 -7.51 -1.53
C ASN A 241 8.59 -9.00 -1.77
N TRP A 242 9.13 -9.54 -2.87
CA TRP A 242 8.95 -10.93 -3.30
C TRP A 242 9.43 -11.96 -2.27
N ASN A 243 10.37 -11.61 -1.39
CA ASN A 243 10.80 -12.50 -0.30
C ASN A 243 9.87 -12.51 0.90
N CYS A 244 9.15 -11.42 1.13
CA CYS A 244 8.30 -11.29 2.28
C CYS A 244 7.06 -12.16 2.15
N VAL A 245 6.69 -12.56 0.95
CA VAL A 245 5.40 -13.22 0.74
C VAL A 245 5.53 -14.74 0.82
N THR A 246 6.70 -15.26 0.47
CA THR A 246 6.95 -16.69 0.25
C THR A 246 7.05 -17.52 1.52
N VAL A 247 7.13 -16.93 2.72
CA VAL A 247 7.20 -17.70 3.99
C VAL A 247 5.82 -18.20 4.44
N GLY A 248 4.72 -17.61 3.93
CA GLY A 248 3.35 -17.96 4.33
C GLY A 248 2.92 -19.39 3.96
N GLY A 249 3.53 -20.00 2.94
CA GLY A 249 3.15 -21.33 2.48
C GLY A 249 3.87 -22.51 3.13
N LEU A 250 4.83 -22.24 4.01
CA LEU A 250 5.61 -23.29 4.66
C LEU A 250 4.94 -23.85 5.93
N ALA A 251 3.64 -23.59 6.11
CA ALA A 251 2.84 -24.09 7.24
C ALA A 251 2.85 -25.63 7.40
N VAL A 252 3.25 -26.36 6.37
CA VAL A 252 3.20 -27.85 6.31
C VAL A 252 4.38 -28.52 7.02
N ILE A 253 5.30 -27.76 7.62
CA ILE A 253 6.55 -28.25 8.24
C ILE A 253 6.33 -29.35 9.29
N GLY A 254 5.29 -29.26 10.11
CA GLY A 254 5.03 -30.23 11.18
C GLY A 254 4.75 -31.66 10.66
N TYR A 255 4.41 -31.79 9.38
CA TYR A 255 3.96 -33.04 8.77
C TYR A 255 4.75 -33.45 7.52
N ASP A 256 5.82 -32.72 7.18
CA ASP A 256 6.73 -33.10 6.10
C ASP A 256 7.78 -34.12 6.60
N PRO A 257 7.67 -35.41 6.23
CA PRO A 257 8.64 -36.43 6.68
C PRO A 257 10.01 -36.27 5.99
N THR A 258 10.13 -35.47 4.93
CA THR A 258 11.36 -35.32 4.13
C THR A 258 12.30 -34.26 4.68
N GLY A 259 11.82 -33.41 5.60
CA GLY A 259 12.54 -32.26 6.13
C GLY A 259 12.84 -31.16 5.09
N VAL A 260 12.23 -31.23 3.89
CA VAL A 260 12.38 -30.21 2.83
C VAL A 260 11.74 -28.91 3.27
N ALA A 261 10.49 -28.94 3.76
CA ALA A 261 9.76 -27.76 4.21
C ALA A 261 10.53 -27.01 5.31
N GLY A 262 11.14 -27.75 6.25
CA GLY A 262 11.99 -27.15 7.28
C GLY A 262 13.24 -26.46 6.72
N ARG A 263 13.90 -27.05 5.71
CA ARG A 263 15.05 -26.41 5.04
C ARG A 263 14.64 -25.19 4.20
N LEU A 264 13.51 -25.26 3.50
CA LEU A 264 12.97 -24.13 2.73
C LEU A 264 12.62 -22.98 3.68
N LEU A 265 12.07 -23.27 4.85
CA LEU A 265 11.77 -22.27 5.87
C LEU A 265 13.04 -21.59 6.38
N ASP A 266 14.06 -22.36 6.77
CA ASP A 266 15.30 -21.78 7.27
C ASP A 266 15.91 -20.82 6.22
N LYS A 267 15.85 -21.19 4.93
CA LYS A 267 16.25 -20.32 3.80
C LYS A 267 15.36 -19.09 3.63
N ALA A 268 14.05 -19.26 3.72
CA ALA A 268 13.10 -18.17 3.53
C ALA A 268 13.21 -17.13 4.65
N VAL A 269 13.34 -17.57 5.90
CA VAL A 269 13.61 -16.73 7.08
C VAL A 269 14.92 -15.96 6.90
N ALA A 270 16.00 -16.63 6.49
CA ALA A 270 17.28 -15.97 6.25
C ALA A 270 17.21 -14.93 5.11
N ASN A 271 16.44 -15.20 4.06
CA ASN A 271 16.22 -14.25 2.97
C ASN A 271 15.44 -13.02 3.45
N VAL A 272 14.36 -13.22 4.20
CA VAL A 272 13.55 -12.13 4.79
C VAL A 272 14.39 -11.20 5.68
N GLU A 273 15.22 -11.76 6.57
CA GLU A 273 16.17 -10.99 7.41
C GLU A 273 17.19 -10.18 6.57
N GLY A 274 17.62 -10.75 5.44
CA GLY A 274 18.60 -10.12 4.56
C GLY A 274 18.04 -8.99 3.69
N TYR A 275 16.73 -9.01 3.42
CA TYR A 275 16.12 -8.16 2.39
C TYR A 275 14.80 -7.53 2.87
N CYS A 276 13.71 -8.30 3.00
CA CYS A 276 12.38 -7.81 3.44
C CYS A 276 12.46 -6.92 4.68
N GLY A 277 13.14 -7.40 5.72
CA GLY A 277 13.22 -6.73 7.00
C GLY A 277 13.95 -5.39 6.93
N ARG A 278 14.70 -5.16 5.84
CA ARG A 278 15.50 -3.97 5.57
C ARG A 278 14.88 -3.03 4.54
N SER A 279 13.67 -3.35 4.05
CA SER A 279 12.95 -2.56 3.05
C SER A 279 12.29 -1.29 3.61
N ILE A 280 12.54 -0.95 4.88
CA ILE A 280 12.01 0.26 5.53
C ILE A 280 13.12 1.28 5.71
N ASP A 281 12.95 2.43 5.08
CA ASP A 281 13.91 3.52 5.15
C ASP A 281 13.90 4.22 6.53
N GLY A 282 14.81 5.18 6.74
CA GLY A 282 14.93 5.92 8.00
C GLY A 282 13.71 6.77 8.38
N SER A 283 12.77 6.97 7.45
CA SER A 283 11.56 7.75 7.64
C SER A 283 10.30 6.92 7.85
N GLY A 284 10.42 5.58 7.76
CA GLY A 284 9.32 4.65 7.88
C GLY A 284 8.60 4.37 6.56
N SER A 285 9.18 4.73 5.40
CA SER A 285 8.60 4.38 4.10
C SER A 285 9.09 3.01 3.64
N TRP A 286 8.21 2.29 2.96
CA TRP A 286 8.58 1.08 2.23
C TRP A 286 9.28 1.48 0.92
N VAL A 287 10.45 0.91 0.66
CA VAL A 287 11.28 1.24 -0.52
C VAL A 287 10.53 0.99 -1.83
N GLU A 288 9.68 -0.04 -1.91
CA GLU A 288 8.92 -0.34 -3.14
C GLU A 288 7.56 0.38 -3.20
N THR A 289 7.33 1.41 -2.39
CA THR A 289 6.05 2.12 -2.21
C THR A 289 5.02 1.39 -1.33
N PRO A 290 3.98 2.09 -0.83
CA PRO A 290 2.95 1.45 -0.03
C PRO A 290 2.07 0.44 -0.80
N ASP A 291 2.18 0.32 -2.13
CA ASP A 291 1.46 -0.74 -2.87
C ASP A 291 2.12 -2.12 -2.69
N TYR A 292 3.38 -2.17 -2.23
CA TYR A 292 4.16 -3.40 -2.11
C TYR A 292 4.46 -3.81 -0.67
N TRP A 293 3.99 -3.04 0.32
CA TRP A 293 4.20 -3.38 1.73
C TRP A 293 3.12 -4.28 2.32
N TYR A 294 1.94 -4.37 1.70
CA TYR A 294 0.88 -5.29 2.17
C TYR A 294 1.34 -6.76 2.20
N PHE A 295 2.29 -7.07 1.32
CA PHE A 295 2.92 -8.36 1.13
C PHE A 295 3.98 -8.70 2.20
N ALA A 296 4.26 -7.80 3.15
CA ALA A 296 5.28 -7.97 4.16
C ALA A 296 4.84 -8.78 5.40
N LEU A 297 4.69 -10.09 5.21
CA LEU A 297 5.00 -11.23 6.11
C LEU A 297 4.72 -11.28 7.62
N LEU A 298 4.29 -10.24 8.32
CA LEU A 298 4.71 -10.15 9.71
C LEU A 298 3.75 -10.66 10.78
N THR A 299 2.68 -11.32 10.38
CA THR A 299 1.68 -11.85 11.32
C THR A 299 1.92 -13.31 11.71
N SER A 300 2.78 -14.05 10.98
CA SER A 300 3.25 -15.39 11.37
C SER A 300 4.64 -15.38 11.99
N LEU A 301 5.42 -14.31 11.83
CA LEU A 301 6.83 -14.28 12.27
C LEU A 301 7.07 -13.71 13.68
N ARG A 302 6.12 -13.00 14.30
CA ARG A 302 6.34 -12.56 15.69
C ARG A 302 6.48 -13.74 16.65
N GLY A 303 5.57 -14.72 16.55
CA GLY A 303 5.54 -15.88 17.45
C GLY A 303 6.70 -16.84 17.25
N SER A 304 6.96 -17.27 16.01
CA SER A 304 7.94 -18.33 15.72
C SER A 304 9.35 -17.80 15.39
N PHE A 305 9.52 -16.52 15.01
CA PHE A 305 10.80 -15.98 14.50
C PHE A 305 11.18 -14.57 14.99
N GLN A 306 10.40 -13.95 15.89
CA GLN A 306 10.69 -12.65 16.53
C GLN A 306 10.97 -11.48 15.57
N MET A 307 10.44 -11.50 14.34
CA MET A 307 10.88 -10.55 13.32
C MET A 307 10.41 -9.10 13.49
N LEU A 308 9.34 -8.86 14.27
CA LEU A 308 8.99 -7.50 14.67
C LEU A 308 10.02 -6.92 15.65
N ASP A 309 10.64 -7.78 16.47
CA ASP A 309 11.62 -7.36 17.47
C ASP A 309 13.00 -7.14 16.82
N SER A 310 13.40 -8.00 15.86
CA SER A 310 14.64 -7.83 15.10
C SER A 310 14.59 -6.64 14.12
N HIS A 311 13.39 -6.20 13.71
CA HIS A 311 13.18 -5.08 12.79
C HIS A 311 12.19 -4.05 13.35
N PRO A 312 12.58 -3.25 14.36
CA PRO A 312 11.67 -2.34 15.06
C PRO A 312 11.05 -1.25 14.17
N ARG A 313 11.65 -0.94 13.00
CA ARG A 313 11.15 0.06 12.06
C ARG A 313 9.80 -0.30 11.41
N PHE A 314 9.36 -1.56 11.48
CA PHE A 314 8.02 -1.92 11.02
C PHE A 314 6.91 -1.13 11.73
N GLN A 315 7.14 -0.69 12.97
CA GLN A 315 6.20 0.17 13.69
C GLN A 315 5.94 1.51 12.98
N ASP A 316 6.92 2.04 12.23
CA ASP A 316 6.85 3.36 11.61
C ASP A 316 6.06 3.34 10.29
N THR A 317 5.95 2.17 9.68
CA THR A 317 5.36 1.97 8.35
C THR A 317 3.87 2.27 8.29
N GLY A 318 3.13 2.06 9.37
CA GLY A 318 1.70 2.37 9.39
C GLY A 318 1.40 3.84 9.12
N SER A 319 2.30 4.74 9.54
CA SER A 319 2.17 6.16 9.26
C SER A 319 2.35 6.51 7.77
N SER A 320 3.22 5.79 7.05
CA SER A 320 3.39 5.90 5.59
C SER A 320 2.11 5.47 4.86
N PHE A 321 1.52 4.35 5.28
CA PHE A 321 0.26 3.84 4.73
C PHE A 321 -0.95 4.73 4.98
N MET A 322 -1.05 5.31 6.17
CA MET A 322 -2.07 6.31 6.44
C MET A 322 -1.79 7.59 5.66
N GLY A 323 -0.52 7.96 5.51
CA GLY A 323 -0.05 9.10 4.73
C GLY A 323 -0.41 9.01 3.25
N ASP A 324 -0.43 7.83 2.66
CA ASP A 324 -0.85 7.64 1.27
C ASP A 324 -2.37 7.39 1.16
N CYS A 325 -3.12 8.46 0.92
CA CYS A 325 -4.56 8.43 0.70
C CYS A 325 -4.92 8.72 -0.76
N GLY A 326 -4.08 8.26 -1.69
CA GLY A 326 -4.37 8.29 -3.12
C GLY A 326 -5.63 7.50 -3.51
N PRO A 327 -5.91 7.35 -4.81
CA PRO A 327 -6.99 6.49 -5.30
C PRO A 327 -6.98 5.10 -4.65
N ALA A 328 -8.14 4.45 -4.62
CA ALA A 328 -8.27 3.11 -4.08
C ALA A 328 -7.19 2.18 -4.68
N LYS A 329 -6.35 1.63 -3.80
CA LYS A 329 -5.32 0.66 -4.15
C LYS A 329 -6.03 -0.66 -4.40
N ILE A 330 -5.80 -1.25 -5.57
CA ILE A 330 -6.51 -2.46 -6.01
C ILE A 330 -5.73 -3.72 -5.59
N THR A 331 -4.42 -3.61 -5.40
CA THR A 331 -3.50 -4.74 -5.16
C THR A 331 -3.02 -4.85 -3.71
N ALA A 332 -3.29 -3.86 -2.85
CA ALA A 332 -2.79 -3.82 -1.49
C ALA A 332 -3.86 -3.33 -0.52
N THR A 333 -4.10 -4.09 0.55
CA THR A 333 -4.89 -3.61 1.70
C THR A 333 -3.95 -3.11 2.79
N ALA A 334 -4.46 -2.36 3.75
CA ALA A 334 -3.68 -1.99 4.94
C ALA A 334 -4.20 -2.71 6.19
N ASN A 335 -4.87 -3.87 6.02
CA ASN A 335 -5.53 -4.58 7.11
C ASN A 335 -4.55 -5.07 8.19
N SER A 336 -3.28 -5.32 7.84
CA SER A 336 -2.21 -5.63 8.81
C SER A 336 -1.99 -4.53 9.86
N LEU A 337 -2.49 -3.31 9.65
CA LEU A 337 -2.49 -2.28 10.68
C LEU A 337 -3.40 -2.60 11.89
N LEU A 338 -4.38 -3.50 11.74
CA LEU A 338 -5.12 -4.06 12.87
C LEU A 338 -4.19 -4.84 13.81
N PHE A 339 -3.30 -5.64 13.24
CA PHE A 339 -2.29 -6.37 13.98
C PHE A 339 -1.24 -5.43 14.57
N TYR A 340 -0.64 -4.56 13.74
CA TYR A 340 0.40 -3.62 14.20
C TYR A 340 -0.10 -2.68 15.30
N GLY A 341 -1.36 -2.24 15.24
CA GLY A 341 -1.91 -1.39 16.29
C GLY A 341 -1.91 -2.08 17.66
N SER A 342 -2.20 -3.38 17.69
CA SER A 342 -2.16 -4.17 18.93
C SER A 342 -0.72 -4.48 19.35
N GLU A 343 0.12 -4.94 18.43
CA GLU A 343 1.50 -5.35 18.73
C GLU A 343 2.40 -4.19 19.19
N TYR A 344 2.27 -3.03 18.55
CA TYR A 344 3.07 -1.84 18.88
C TYR A 344 2.40 -0.92 19.91
N GLY A 345 1.15 -1.20 20.28
CA GLY A 345 0.36 -0.35 21.17
C GLY A 345 0.05 1.02 20.54
N ILE A 346 -0.24 1.04 19.24
CA ILE A 346 -0.58 2.22 18.44
C ILE A 346 -2.06 2.11 18.02
N PRO A 347 -3.02 2.51 18.87
CA PRO A 347 -4.44 2.28 18.62
C PRO A 347 -4.95 2.92 17.32
N GLU A 348 -4.35 4.03 16.88
CA GLU A 348 -4.69 4.75 15.65
C GLU A 348 -4.58 3.84 14.42
N TYR A 349 -3.59 2.94 14.39
CA TYR A 349 -3.41 1.98 13.31
C TYR A 349 -4.61 1.04 13.21
N GLY A 350 -4.98 0.40 14.32
CA GLY A 350 -6.09 -0.54 14.36
C GLY A 350 -7.43 0.14 14.09
N VAL A 351 -7.69 1.29 14.71
CA VAL A 351 -8.96 2.02 14.54
C VAL A 351 -9.11 2.54 13.10
N SER A 352 -8.04 3.00 12.44
CA SER A 352 -8.08 3.56 11.07
C SER A 352 -8.57 2.59 9.98
N ARG A 353 -8.50 1.28 10.26
CA ARG A 353 -8.87 0.23 9.30
C ARG A 353 -10.28 -0.30 9.45
N ARG A 354 -10.89 -0.19 10.64
CA ARG A 354 -12.18 -0.85 10.92
C ARG A 354 -13.32 -0.44 9.99
N GLY A 355 -13.32 0.82 9.55
CA GLY A 355 -14.35 1.38 8.69
C GLY A 355 -14.07 1.25 7.20
N ARG A 356 -12.96 0.62 6.79
CA ARG A 356 -12.56 0.58 5.37
C ARG A 356 -13.37 -0.46 4.60
N PRO A 357 -13.69 -0.23 3.31
CA PRO A 357 -14.45 -1.18 2.51
C PRO A 357 -13.78 -2.55 2.37
N ASP A 358 -12.45 -2.58 2.37
CA ASP A 358 -11.59 -3.77 2.28
C ASP A 358 -11.31 -4.42 3.65
N ALA A 359 -11.87 -3.89 4.74
CA ALA A 359 -11.59 -4.40 6.09
C ALA A 359 -12.20 -5.80 6.35
N ALA A 360 -13.24 -6.17 5.61
CA ALA A 360 -13.86 -7.49 5.71
C ALA A 360 -12.95 -8.56 5.09
N ASP A 361 -12.03 -9.08 5.90
CA ASP A 361 -11.10 -10.12 5.55
C ASP A 361 -10.93 -11.08 6.74
N PRO A 362 -10.78 -12.40 6.54
CA PRO A 362 -10.54 -13.33 7.65
C PRO A 362 -9.34 -12.94 8.53
N MET A 363 -8.31 -12.32 7.95
CA MET A 363 -7.19 -11.80 8.74
C MET A 363 -7.58 -10.65 9.65
N SER A 364 -8.41 -9.75 9.15
CA SER A 364 -8.91 -8.63 9.94
C SER A 364 -9.72 -9.11 11.15
N ILE A 365 -10.49 -10.20 11.02
CA ILE A 365 -11.20 -10.83 12.14
C ILE A 365 -10.20 -11.32 13.20
N LEU A 366 -9.17 -12.04 12.77
CA LEU A 366 -8.14 -12.57 13.67
C LEU A 366 -7.35 -11.46 14.38
N TRP A 367 -7.16 -10.32 13.74
CA TRP A 367 -6.44 -9.17 14.31
C TRP A 367 -7.34 -8.14 14.99
N TYR A 368 -8.66 -8.35 14.96
CA TYR A 368 -9.60 -7.41 15.52
C TYR A 368 -9.46 -7.36 17.05
N ASP A 369 -8.92 -6.26 17.56
CA ASP A 369 -9.00 -5.91 18.97
C ASP A 369 -10.20 -5.00 19.18
N GLN A 370 -11.14 -5.40 20.02
CA GLN A 370 -12.38 -4.67 20.31
C GLN A 370 -12.19 -3.56 21.35
N SER A 371 -11.11 -3.64 22.12
CA SER A 371 -10.79 -2.72 23.21
C SER A 371 -10.36 -1.34 22.70
N LEU A 372 -9.77 -1.26 21.49
CA LEU A 372 -9.40 0.04 20.92
C LEU A 372 -10.68 0.86 20.67
N LYS A 373 -10.71 2.11 21.11
CA LYS A 373 -11.82 3.05 20.91
C LYS A 373 -11.26 4.36 20.32
N GLY A 374 -12.14 5.33 20.05
CA GLY A 374 -11.75 6.69 19.64
C GLY A 374 -11.82 6.92 18.13
N GLU A 375 -11.61 8.18 17.75
CA GLU A 375 -11.46 8.59 16.36
C GLU A 375 -9.97 8.56 16.00
N TRP A 376 -9.62 7.72 15.02
CA TRP A 376 -8.22 7.48 14.62
C TRP A 376 -7.52 8.73 14.07
N HIS A 377 -8.28 9.74 13.67
CA HIS A 377 -7.77 10.96 13.04
C HIS A 377 -7.56 12.11 14.01
N ASP A 378 -7.98 11.96 15.27
CA ASP A 378 -7.85 13.01 16.26
C ASP A 378 -6.38 13.34 16.52
N GLN A 379 -6.05 14.64 16.53
CA GLN A 379 -4.68 15.15 16.69
C GLN A 379 -3.64 14.63 15.69
N LEU A 380 -4.03 13.91 14.63
CA LEU A 380 -3.09 13.57 13.58
C LEU A 380 -2.64 14.83 12.84
N PRO A 381 -1.33 15.04 12.65
CA PRO A 381 -0.82 16.12 11.82
C PRO A 381 -1.40 16.05 10.42
N LEU A 382 -1.75 17.21 9.85
CA LEU A 382 -2.28 17.32 8.49
C LEU A 382 -1.19 17.18 7.43
N ASP A 383 0.08 17.08 7.82
CA ASP A 383 1.20 16.87 6.91
C ASP A 383 2.35 16.16 7.63
N LYS A 384 3.08 15.36 6.86
CA LYS A 384 4.24 14.60 7.30
C LYS A 384 5.20 14.42 6.12
N ALA A 385 6.47 14.70 6.35
CA ALA A 385 7.53 14.28 5.45
C ALA A 385 8.09 12.92 5.85
N PHE A 386 8.39 12.16 4.82
CA PHE A 386 9.18 10.95 4.83
C PHE A 386 10.52 11.31 4.19
N SER A 387 11.47 11.73 5.02
CA SER A 387 12.62 12.53 4.58
C SER A 387 13.85 11.73 4.19
N ASP A 388 13.80 10.39 4.19
CA ASP A 388 14.96 9.58 3.81
C ASP A 388 15.30 9.82 2.33
N PRO A 389 16.54 10.23 2.00
CA PRO A 389 16.90 10.56 0.61
C PRO A 389 16.69 9.44 -0.39
N SER A 390 16.72 8.17 0.05
CA SER A 390 16.45 7.03 -0.82
C SER A 390 15.05 7.09 -1.43
N GLY A 391 14.04 7.47 -0.63
CA GLY A 391 12.62 7.39 -1.00
C GLY A 391 11.83 8.69 -0.82
N ALA A 392 12.49 9.82 -0.51
CA ALA A 392 11.86 11.01 0.05
C ALA A 392 10.54 11.45 -0.59
N TRP A 393 9.52 11.65 0.24
CA TRP A 393 8.22 12.17 -0.18
C TRP A 393 7.50 12.88 0.98
N VAL A 394 6.44 13.59 0.67
CA VAL A 394 5.59 14.28 1.65
C VAL A 394 4.13 13.94 1.42
N SER A 395 3.40 13.75 2.52
CA SER A 395 1.94 13.66 2.57
C SER A 395 1.40 14.95 3.17
N MET A 396 0.44 15.59 2.51
CA MET A 396 -0.24 16.79 3.00
C MET A 396 -1.73 16.68 2.73
N ARG A 397 -2.56 17.16 3.64
CA ARG A 397 -4.01 17.19 3.47
C ARG A 397 -4.66 18.35 4.19
N SER A 398 -5.93 18.60 3.85
CA SER A 398 -6.78 19.56 4.58
C SER A 398 -7.54 18.94 5.74
N PHE A 399 -7.86 17.64 5.65
CA PHE A 399 -8.59 16.89 6.67
C PHE A 399 -8.35 15.38 6.48
N TRP A 400 -8.50 14.58 7.54
CA TRP A 400 -8.23 13.13 7.49
C TRP A 400 -9.46 12.27 7.17
N ALA A 401 -10.65 12.67 7.63
CA ALA A 401 -11.88 11.89 7.53
C ALA A 401 -12.98 12.51 6.63
N ASP A 402 -12.60 13.46 5.79
CA ASP A 402 -13.49 14.12 4.84
C ASP A 402 -13.14 13.63 3.43
N SER A 403 -14.12 13.04 2.73
CA SER A 403 -13.94 12.53 1.37
C SER A 403 -13.73 13.64 0.33
N ASP A 404 -14.04 14.88 0.67
CA ASP A 404 -13.83 16.07 -0.16
C ASP A 404 -12.55 16.84 0.22
N ALA A 405 -11.76 16.32 1.16
CA ALA A 405 -10.50 16.91 1.57
C ALA A 405 -9.50 17.00 0.40
N ILE A 406 -8.71 18.08 0.41
CA ILE A 406 -7.54 18.19 -0.46
C ILE A 406 -6.48 17.24 0.10
N PHE A 407 -5.90 16.44 -0.78
CA PHE A 407 -4.76 15.57 -0.48
C PHE A 407 -3.67 15.80 -1.53
N VAL A 408 -2.42 15.89 -1.07
CA VAL A 408 -1.23 15.98 -1.91
C VAL A 408 -0.21 14.98 -1.39
N ALA A 409 0.23 14.09 -2.26
CA ALA A 409 1.48 13.36 -2.09
C ALA A 409 2.49 13.89 -3.12
N MET A 410 3.71 14.19 -2.69
CA MET A 410 4.77 14.66 -3.58
C MET A 410 6.06 13.90 -3.27
N LYS A 411 6.58 13.18 -4.27
CA LYS A 411 7.86 12.48 -4.20
C LYS A 411 8.97 13.37 -4.74
N GLY A 412 10.10 13.37 -4.05
CA GLY A 412 11.32 14.05 -4.46
C GLY A 412 12.60 13.24 -4.23
N GLY A 413 12.52 12.01 -3.72
CA GLY A 413 13.68 11.14 -3.52
C GLY A 413 14.16 10.44 -4.79
N LYS A 414 15.20 9.60 -4.65
CA LYS A 414 15.78 8.84 -5.77
C LYS A 414 14.73 8.00 -6.51
N MET A 415 14.94 7.81 -7.82
CA MET A 415 14.12 6.94 -8.67
C MET A 415 14.64 5.50 -8.70
N THR A 416 15.91 5.29 -8.34
CA THR A 416 16.62 4.00 -8.32
C THR A 416 16.74 3.46 -6.89
N GLY A 417 17.03 2.16 -6.77
CA GLY A 417 17.17 1.46 -5.49
C GLY A 417 15.86 0.93 -4.92
N HIS A 418 14.80 0.88 -5.72
CA HIS A 418 13.43 0.56 -5.30
C HIS A 418 12.90 -0.73 -5.93
N ALA A 419 13.80 -1.67 -6.23
CA ALA A 419 13.50 -2.93 -6.92
C ALA A 419 12.62 -2.74 -8.17
N THR A 420 12.90 -1.71 -8.97
CA THR A 420 12.14 -1.31 -10.16
C THR A 420 10.73 -0.76 -9.92
N HIS A 421 10.32 -0.54 -8.67
CA HIS A 421 9.02 0.03 -8.28
C HIS A 421 9.09 1.51 -7.85
N GLY A 422 10.20 2.20 -8.09
CA GLY A 422 10.41 3.60 -7.68
C GLY A 422 9.64 4.66 -8.48
N ASN A 423 8.83 4.24 -9.45
CA ASN A 423 7.97 5.11 -10.25
C ASN A 423 6.76 5.58 -9.44
N LEU A 424 6.19 6.72 -9.83
CA LEU A 424 5.00 7.29 -9.18
C LEU A 424 3.68 6.61 -9.63
N ASP A 425 3.74 5.48 -10.33
CA ASP A 425 2.56 4.82 -10.88
C ASP A 425 2.67 3.30 -11.09
N VAL A 426 1.51 2.62 -11.09
CA VAL A 426 1.35 1.15 -11.20
C VAL A 426 1.32 0.68 -12.66
N ASP A 427 2.44 0.25 -13.25
CA ASP A 427 2.52 -0.11 -14.68
C ASP A 427 2.12 -1.57 -15.01
N SER A 428 2.09 -1.91 -16.30
CA SER A 428 2.03 -3.30 -16.78
C SER A 428 3.41 -3.96 -16.64
N TYR A 429 3.57 -4.76 -15.60
CA TYR A 429 4.81 -5.49 -15.31
C TYR A 429 5.22 -6.52 -16.37
N ASN A 430 4.31 -6.86 -17.29
CA ASN A 430 4.59 -7.74 -18.43
C ASN A 430 5.24 -7.01 -19.61
N ALA A 431 5.54 -5.71 -19.49
CA ALA A 431 6.14 -4.93 -20.56
C ALA A 431 7.59 -5.36 -20.85
N PRO A 432 7.97 -5.62 -22.12
CA PRO A 432 9.31 -6.11 -22.48
C PRO A 432 10.46 -5.21 -22.03
N GLY A 433 11.31 -5.69 -21.13
CA GLY A 433 12.45 -4.90 -20.63
C GLY A 433 12.13 -4.00 -19.45
N TYR A 434 11.00 -4.22 -18.76
CA TYR A 434 10.65 -3.50 -17.53
C TYR A 434 11.66 -3.74 -16.39
N PHE A 435 11.87 -5.01 -16.02
CA PHE A 435 12.69 -5.43 -14.87
C PHE A 435 14.22 -5.52 -15.03
N PRO A 436 14.83 -5.67 -16.22
CA PRO A 436 16.26 -5.98 -16.33
C PRO A 436 17.24 -4.98 -15.67
N SER A 437 16.85 -3.72 -15.50
CA SER A 437 17.74 -2.68 -14.96
C SER A 437 17.00 -1.39 -14.58
N GLU A 438 17.61 -0.58 -13.72
CA GLU A 438 17.20 0.82 -13.47
C GLU A 438 18.15 1.85 -14.15
N HIS A 439 19.12 1.41 -14.96
CA HIS A 439 20.04 2.32 -15.67
C HIS A 439 19.30 3.26 -16.62
N GLN A 440 19.85 4.47 -16.84
CA GLN A 440 19.27 5.53 -17.67
C GLN A 440 18.91 5.09 -19.09
N ASN A 441 19.66 4.14 -19.65
CA ASN A 441 19.48 3.62 -21.00
C ASN A 441 18.47 2.47 -21.10
N ASN A 442 17.80 2.09 -20.01
CA ASN A 442 16.80 1.03 -20.06
C ASN A 442 15.55 1.49 -20.84
N VAL A 443 15.04 0.61 -21.71
CA VAL A 443 13.81 0.78 -22.50
C VAL A 443 12.58 1.10 -21.66
N ARG A 444 12.52 0.68 -20.39
CA ARG A 444 11.40 0.98 -19.48
C ARG A 444 11.10 2.47 -19.39
N TRP A 445 12.11 3.33 -19.45
CA TRP A 445 11.93 4.78 -19.32
C TRP A 445 11.25 5.39 -20.54
N GLY A 446 11.16 4.63 -21.64
CA GLY A 446 10.36 4.96 -22.82
C GLY A 446 8.87 4.67 -22.65
N TYR A 447 8.46 3.86 -21.66
CA TYR A 447 7.04 3.69 -21.35
C TYR A 447 6.49 4.98 -20.76
N TYR A 448 5.32 5.40 -21.26
CA TYR A 448 4.71 6.66 -20.88
C TYR A 448 4.63 6.86 -19.36
N ARG A 449 4.23 5.81 -18.67
CA ARG A 449 4.08 5.71 -17.20
C ARG A 449 5.40 5.84 -16.47
N CYS A 450 6.43 5.14 -16.95
CA CYS A 450 7.75 5.20 -16.35
C CYS A 450 8.52 6.50 -16.67
N GLY A 451 8.26 7.12 -17.82
CA GLY A 451 8.91 8.35 -18.26
C GLY A 451 8.32 9.61 -17.62
N THR A 452 9.09 10.69 -17.63
CA THR A 452 8.70 12.00 -17.08
C THR A 452 7.42 12.54 -17.72
N SER A 453 7.17 12.18 -18.98
CA SER A 453 5.99 12.63 -19.71
C SER A 453 4.65 12.14 -19.16
N GLY A 454 4.63 10.97 -18.49
CA GLY A 454 3.45 10.44 -17.82
C GLY A 454 3.27 10.94 -16.38
N GLN A 455 4.15 11.82 -15.91
CA GLN A 455 4.14 12.33 -14.54
C GLN A 455 3.62 13.77 -14.45
N ASN A 456 3.13 14.14 -13.26
CA ASN A 456 2.71 15.51 -12.93
C ASN A 456 3.95 16.33 -12.53
N THR A 457 4.76 16.70 -13.52
CA THR A 457 6.04 17.40 -13.29
C THR A 457 6.41 18.28 -14.48
N ILE A 458 7.55 18.96 -14.38
CA ILE A 458 8.14 19.71 -15.49
C ILE A 458 8.92 18.77 -16.40
N ILE A 459 8.72 18.94 -17.71
CA ILE A 459 9.63 18.44 -18.73
C ILE A 459 10.53 19.58 -19.18
N TYR A 460 11.84 19.39 -19.10
CA TYR A 460 12.83 20.33 -19.61
C TYR A 460 13.50 19.74 -20.85
N ASN A 461 13.64 20.54 -21.90
CA ASN A 461 14.24 20.12 -23.18
C ASN A 461 13.67 18.79 -23.74
N SER A 462 12.35 18.59 -23.61
CA SER A 462 11.66 17.36 -24.05
C SER A 462 12.28 16.04 -23.55
N SER A 463 13.03 16.08 -22.45
CA SER A 463 13.85 14.96 -21.96
C SER A 463 13.23 14.32 -20.72
N ASN A 464 13.54 13.04 -20.52
CA ASN A 464 13.27 12.36 -19.26
C ASN A 464 14.20 12.88 -18.15
N GLN A 465 13.74 12.72 -16.91
CA GLN A 465 14.55 12.90 -15.71
C GLN A 465 15.78 12.00 -15.74
N ILE A 466 16.84 12.51 -15.13
CA ILE A 466 18.07 11.77 -14.88
C ILE A 466 17.77 10.78 -13.73
N VAL A 467 17.81 9.48 -14.01
CA VAL A 467 17.29 8.45 -13.09
C VAL A 467 18.20 8.22 -11.88
N ASP A 468 19.50 8.49 -12.04
CA ASP A 468 20.52 8.42 -10.99
C ASP A 468 20.76 9.77 -10.29
N ALA A 469 19.90 10.77 -10.54
CA ALA A 469 19.93 12.03 -9.79
C ALA A 469 19.71 11.78 -8.29
N GLU A 470 20.34 12.63 -7.47
CA GLU A 470 20.20 12.62 -6.01
C GLU A 470 19.59 13.94 -5.52
N PRO A 471 18.24 14.08 -5.56
CA PRO A 471 17.62 15.34 -5.22
C PRO A 471 17.69 15.62 -3.71
N VAL A 472 17.76 16.90 -3.36
CA VAL A 472 17.70 17.36 -1.97
C VAL A 472 16.27 17.78 -1.65
N VAL A 473 15.65 17.15 -0.67
CA VAL A 473 14.30 17.47 -0.20
C VAL A 473 14.38 18.19 1.14
N ARG A 474 13.72 19.34 1.25
CA ARG A 474 13.51 20.07 2.50
C ARG A 474 12.02 20.14 2.79
N PHE A 475 11.66 19.95 4.05
CA PHE A 475 10.28 20.02 4.51
C PHE A 475 10.17 20.89 5.76
N GLU A 476 9.14 21.72 5.78
CA GLU A 476 8.77 22.54 6.93
C GLU A 476 7.27 22.37 7.17
N SER A 477 6.89 22.28 8.43
CA SER A 477 5.53 22.01 8.85
C SER A 477 5.13 22.95 9.96
N SER A 478 3.85 23.35 9.96
CA SER A 478 3.24 24.04 11.11
C SER A 478 2.75 23.06 12.19
N LEU A 479 2.93 21.74 11.98
CA LEU A 479 2.42 20.63 12.80
C LEU A 479 0.93 20.72 13.13
N ALA A 480 0.18 21.35 12.22
CA ALA A 480 -1.19 21.65 12.51
C ALA A 480 -2.04 20.38 12.46
N THR A 481 -2.91 20.28 13.44
CA THR A 481 -3.96 19.27 13.49
C THR A 481 -5.26 19.87 12.93
N GLN A 482 -6.30 19.06 12.78
CA GLN A 482 -7.59 19.37 12.14
C GLN A 482 -8.08 20.84 12.27
N GLY A 483 -8.84 21.33 11.28
CA GLY A 483 -9.60 22.60 11.40
C GLY A 483 -8.93 23.87 10.86
N LEU A 484 -7.74 23.77 10.25
CA LEU A 484 -7.08 24.92 9.61
C LEU A 484 -7.75 25.44 8.33
N GLY A 485 -8.69 24.69 7.74
CA GLY A 485 -9.37 25.10 6.51
C GLY A 485 -8.43 25.29 5.32
N ARG A 486 -7.39 24.44 5.17
CA ARG A 486 -6.55 24.39 3.97
C ARG A 486 -7.43 24.19 2.74
N ARG A 487 -7.32 25.09 1.76
CA ARG A 487 -8.20 25.14 0.58
C ARG A 487 -7.45 25.17 -0.75
N GLN A 488 -6.14 25.33 -0.72
CA GLN A 488 -5.33 25.62 -1.90
C GLN A 488 -3.94 25.01 -1.74
N VAL A 489 -3.33 24.66 -2.87
CA VAL A 489 -1.96 24.20 -2.99
C VAL A 489 -1.26 25.15 -3.95
N LEU A 490 -0.10 25.67 -3.54
CA LEU A 490 0.78 26.45 -4.39
C LEU A 490 1.94 25.54 -4.81
N LEU A 491 2.09 25.33 -6.10
CA LEU A 491 3.28 24.72 -6.69
C LEU A 491 4.10 25.82 -7.34
N GLN A 492 5.40 25.84 -7.03
CA GLN A 492 6.33 26.82 -7.57
C GLN A 492 7.58 26.09 -8.06
N ASP A 493 7.81 26.19 -9.35
CA ASP A 493 9.00 25.66 -9.99
C ASP A 493 9.93 26.82 -10.40
N VAL A 494 11.22 26.67 -10.14
CA VAL A 494 12.24 27.66 -10.49
C VAL A 494 13.35 26.94 -11.27
N ILE A 495 13.51 27.31 -12.53
CA ILE A 495 14.62 26.84 -13.38
C ILE A 495 15.63 27.97 -13.45
N THR A 496 16.77 27.78 -12.79
CA THR A 496 17.89 28.72 -12.88
C THR A 496 18.62 28.50 -14.21
N GLU A 497 19.00 29.59 -14.88
CA GLU A 497 19.81 29.53 -16.10
C GLU A 497 19.17 28.70 -17.24
N ALA A 498 17.85 28.81 -17.40
CA ALA A 498 17.11 28.10 -18.45
C ALA A 498 17.65 28.47 -19.85
N MET A 499 18.25 27.48 -20.53
CA MET A 499 18.74 27.58 -21.91
C MET A 499 17.78 26.93 -22.91
N GLU A 500 16.86 26.11 -22.42
CA GLU A 500 15.93 25.32 -23.22
C GLU A 500 14.48 25.56 -22.78
N THR A 501 13.54 25.06 -23.59
CA THR A 501 12.12 25.16 -23.28
C THR A 501 11.71 24.19 -22.16
N SER A 502 10.77 24.64 -21.33
CA SER A 502 10.13 23.84 -20.29
C SER A 502 8.64 23.68 -20.54
N GLN A 503 8.08 22.53 -20.18
CA GLN A 503 6.63 22.27 -20.17
C GLN A 503 6.20 21.86 -18.77
N TRP A 504 5.23 22.57 -18.20
CA TRP A 504 4.58 22.14 -16.96
C TRP A 504 3.40 21.22 -17.28
N ARG A 505 3.37 20.01 -16.72
CA ARG A 505 2.34 19.01 -17.02
C ARG A 505 1.55 18.60 -15.78
N MET A 506 0.26 18.40 -16.00
CA MET A 506 -0.70 17.91 -15.01
C MET A 506 -1.75 17.05 -15.70
N HIS A 507 -1.83 15.79 -15.31
CA HIS A 507 -2.78 14.81 -15.85
C HIS A 507 -4.11 14.88 -15.10
N THR A 508 -5.22 14.79 -15.83
CA THR A 508 -6.55 14.76 -15.22
C THR A 508 -7.53 13.97 -16.08
N LYS A 509 -8.47 13.27 -15.43
CA LYS A 509 -9.62 12.66 -16.11
C LYS A 509 -10.71 13.68 -16.43
N ALA A 510 -10.65 14.86 -15.82
CA ALA A 510 -11.63 15.91 -16.06
C ALA A 510 -11.40 16.55 -17.42
N GLN A 511 -12.49 16.87 -18.12
CA GLN A 511 -12.40 17.79 -19.25
C GLN A 511 -12.01 19.18 -18.71
N ILE A 512 -11.06 19.81 -19.39
CA ILE A 512 -10.53 21.12 -19.02
C ILE A 512 -10.70 22.13 -20.15
N THR A 513 -10.98 23.37 -19.76
CA THR A 513 -10.94 24.53 -20.64
C THR A 513 -9.79 25.42 -20.20
N TYR A 514 -9.14 26.04 -21.18
CA TYR A 514 -8.09 27.00 -20.93
C TYR A 514 -8.62 28.42 -21.10
N SER A 515 -8.16 29.35 -20.27
CA SER A 515 -8.30 30.78 -20.56
C SER A 515 -7.58 31.11 -21.87
N ASN A 516 -7.98 32.21 -22.53
CA ASN A 516 -7.34 32.70 -23.75
C ASN A 516 -5.82 32.87 -23.63
N SER A 517 -5.30 33.19 -22.43
CA SER A 517 -3.86 33.32 -22.19
C SER A 517 -3.11 31.98 -22.03
N GLY A 518 -3.81 30.84 -22.05
CA GLY A 518 -3.26 29.52 -21.72
C GLY A 518 -2.85 29.33 -20.25
N ARG A 519 -2.95 30.39 -19.42
CA ARG A 519 -2.46 30.42 -18.03
C ARG A 519 -3.51 29.99 -17.00
N THR A 520 -4.67 29.55 -17.40
CA THR A 520 -5.68 29.10 -16.44
C THR A 520 -6.37 27.90 -17.02
N ALA A 521 -6.24 26.74 -16.37
CA ALA A 521 -7.08 25.59 -16.65
C ALA A 521 -8.26 25.57 -15.67
N ARG A 522 -9.46 25.26 -16.17
CA ARG A 522 -10.68 25.06 -15.38
C ARG A 522 -11.35 23.76 -15.78
N LYS A 523 -11.78 22.99 -14.77
CA LYS A 523 -12.66 21.84 -14.99
C LYS A 523 -13.95 22.30 -15.64
N VAL A 524 -14.34 21.64 -16.74
CA VAL A 524 -15.66 21.81 -17.35
C VAL A 524 -16.69 21.22 -16.38
N PRO A 525 -17.74 21.96 -16.00
CA PRO A 525 -18.84 21.39 -15.22
C PRO A 525 -19.43 20.19 -15.96
N LEU A 526 -19.71 19.10 -15.25
CA LEU A 526 -20.50 18.01 -15.84
C LEU A 526 -21.90 18.58 -16.17
N PRO A 527 -22.51 18.17 -17.29
CA PRO A 527 -23.83 18.65 -17.71
C PRO A 527 -24.92 18.35 -16.68
#